data_AF-A0A975BT32-F1
#
_entry.id   AF-A0A975BT32-F1
#
_cell.length_a   1.000
_cell.length_b   1.000
_cell.length_c   1.000
_cell.angle_alpha   90.00
_cell.angle_beta   90.00
_cell.angle_gamma   90.00
#
_symmetry.space_group_name_H-M   'P 1'
#
loop_
_entity.id
_entity.type
_entity.pdbx_description
1 polymer ?
#
loop_
_entity_poly.entity_id
_entity_poly.type
_entity_poly.pdbx_seq_one_letter_code
_entity_poly.pdbx_strand_id
1 'polypeptide(L)'
;MKQLLIVLFITFLLAGTPIHANAAPELSFDSAEVLPGQTVSLNLNFAGGTEAYAGINVTIQLPETVAINTVSKGALLTSVFTLDYSSDGNKVMIIAYSKSSTFSGSGTLFTLSVKADDDALSGEQDVIFVTDSSGLINPNALSNSDGSKSVSPTLNNGKIVISKLEDDDGDGLSDEWEMKYFGNLNQGANGDPDEDGHTNLQEYQYGTNPTKSGDVDGNKTLNLKDAIIALRIACGKSPSEQPVQVNMAGDVNGDGQIGIHEAIFVLDQLSRITD
;
A
#
# COMPACT_ATOMS: atom_id res chain seq x y z
N MET A 1 29.77 -81.34 -12.83
CA MET A 1 30.50 -80.50 -11.85
C MET A 1 31.47 -79.65 -12.66
N LYS A 2 31.48 -78.31 -12.71
CA LYS A 2 30.96 -77.24 -11.86
C LYS A 2 30.43 -76.11 -12.79
N GLN A 3 29.28 -75.53 -12.48
CA GLN A 3 28.88 -74.23 -13.03
C GLN A 3 29.74 -73.15 -12.35
N LEU A 4 30.37 -72.30 -13.15
CA LEU A 4 31.15 -71.15 -12.68
C LEU A 4 30.20 -69.94 -12.64
N LEU A 5 29.79 -69.55 -11.44
CA LEU A 5 28.96 -68.37 -11.19
C LEU A 5 29.89 -67.14 -11.17
N ILE A 6 29.78 -66.26 -12.16
CA ILE A 6 30.45 -64.96 -12.16
C ILE A 6 29.61 -64.02 -11.28
N VAL A 7 30.11 -63.69 -10.09
CA VAL A 7 29.53 -62.67 -9.22
C VAL A 7 30.11 -61.32 -9.64
N LEU A 8 29.28 -60.48 -10.26
CA LEU A 8 29.60 -59.10 -10.63
C LEU A 8 29.45 -58.22 -9.38
N PHE A 9 30.56 -57.79 -8.78
CA PHE A 9 30.57 -56.76 -7.75
C PHE A 9 30.35 -55.39 -8.41
N ILE A 10 29.12 -54.87 -8.35
CA ILE A 10 28.83 -53.48 -8.68
C ILE A 10 29.16 -52.66 -7.43
N THR A 11 30.34 -52.04 -7.40
CA THR A 11 30.65 -50.95 -6.49
C THR A 11 29.80 -49.74 -6.91
N PHE A 12 28.74 -49.47 -6.16
CA PHE A 12 28.05 -48.18 -6.23
C PHE A 12 29.02 -47.11 -5.71
N LEU A 13 29.64 -46.38 -6.64
CA LEU A 13 30.24 -45.10 -6.32
C LEU A 13 29.07 -44.16 -6.01
N LEU A 14 28.73 -43.99 -4.73
CA LEU A 14 27.91 -42.85 -4.32
C LEU A 14 28.69 -41.60 -4.74
N ALA A 15 28.29 -41.00 -5.86
CA ALA A 15 28.60 -39.62 -6.12
C ALA A 15 28.03 -38.87 -4.91
N GLY A 16 28.91 -38.40 -4.04
CA GLY A 16 28.54 -37.39 -3.08
C GLY A 16 27.97 -36.25 -3.90
N THR A 17 26.64 -36.09 -3.87
CA THR A 17 26.04 -34.81 -4.22
C THR A 17 26.82 -33.80 -3.39
N PRO A 18 27.36 -32.72 -3.99
CA PRO A 18 27.96 -31.66 -3.19
C PRO A 18 26.95 -31.36 -2.08
N ILE A 19 27.44 -31.32 -0.84
CA ILE A 19 26.60 -30.91 0.28
C ILE A 19 26.26 -29.46 -0.07
N HIS A 20 25.06 -29.20 -0.57
CA HIS A 20 24.62 -27.83 -0.77
C HIS A 20 24.73 -27.19 0.61
N ALA A 21 25.56 -26.17 0.76
CA ALA A 21 25.49 -25.32 1.92
C ALA A 21 24.03 -24.85 1.99
N ASN A 22 23.27 -25.32 2.98
CA ASN A 22 21.87 -24.98 3.12
C ASN A 22 21.78 -23.45 3.16
N ALA A 23 21.05 -22.86 2.21
CA ALA A 23 20.88 -21.42 2.17
C ALA A 23 20.25 -20.96 3.49
N ALA A 24 20.95 -20.07 4.19
CA ALA A 24 20.44 -19.48 5.42
C ALA A 24 19.07 -18.82 5.14
N PRO A 25 18.16 -18.79 6.13
CA PRO A 25 16.94 -18.00 5.96
C PRO A 25 17.29 -16.55 5.64
N GLU A 26 16.52 -15.94 4.77
CA GLU A 26 16.70 -14.57 4.31
C GLU A 26 15.48 -13.73 4.67
N LEU A 27 15.72 -12.51 5.14
CA LEU A 27 14.74 -11.47 5.31
C LEU A 27 15.05 -10.33 4.36
N SER A 28 14.06 -9.91 3.58
CA SER A 28 14.22 -8.86 2.59
C SER A 28 13.01 -7.94 2.55
N PHE A 29 13.25 -6.66 2.34
CA PHE A 29 12.21 -5.72 1.99
C PHE A 29 12.08 -5.62 0.48
N ASP A 30 10.86 -5.37 0.00
CA ASP A 30 10.64 -4.89 -1.37
C ASP A 30 10.97 -3.39 -1.48
N SER A 31 10.79 -2.85 -2.69
CA SER A 31 10.87 -1.42 -2.94
C SER A 31 9.47 -0.85 -3.11
N ALA A 32 9.24 0.34 -2.57
CA ALA A 32 7.98 1.05 -2.70
C ALA A 32 8.21 2.48 -3.24
N GLU A 33 7.24 3.00 -3.98
CA GLU A 33 7.21 4.39 -4.45
C GLU A 33 6.04 5.12 -3.79
N VAL A 34 6.27 6.35 -3.34
CA VAL A 34 5.27 7.14 -2.60
C VAL A 34 5.43 8.62 -2.91
N LEU A 35 4.31 9.35 -2.96
CA LEU A 35 4.32 10.81 -3.03
C LEU A 35 4.35 11.40 -1.61
N PRO A 36 4.88 12.62 -1.40
CA PRO A 36 4.74 13.33 -0.14
C PRO A 36 3.29 13.34 0.37
N GLY A 37 3.12 13.10 1.67
CA GLY A 37 1.82 13.02 2.35
C GLY A 37 1.01 11.74 2.11
N GLN A 38 1.44 10.87 1.19
CA GLN A 38 0.73 9.63 0.88
C GLN A 38 1.24 8.43 1.69
N THR A 39 0.42 7.39 1.76
CA THR A 39 0.73 6.12 2.40
C THR A 39 1.03 5.05 1.35
N VAL A 40 2.05 4.22 1.58
CA VAL A 40 2.39 3.07 0.74
C VAL A 40 2.59 1.80 1.59
N SER A 41 2.45 0.64 0.95
CA SER A 41 2.77 -0.65 1.57
C SER A 41 4.20 -1.07 1.26
N LEU A 42 4.91 -1.50 2.29
CA LEU A 42 6.24 -2.11 2.21
C LEU A 42 6.19 -3.50 2.85
N ASN A 43 6.55 -4.54 2.11
CA ASN A 43 6.48 -5.91 2.58
C ASN A 43 7.84 -6.39 3.10
N LEU A 44 7.83 -6.93 4.31
CA LEU A 44 8.92 -7.78 4.78
C LEU A 44 8.68 -9.21 4.30
N ASN A 45 9.59 -9.70 3.47
CA ASN A 45 9.57 -11.03 2.89
C ASN A 45 10.56 -11.96 3.57
N PHE A 46 10.20 -13.24 3.54
CA PHE A 46 11.02 -14.36 3.99
C PHE A 46 11.26 -15.29 2.81
N ALA A 47 12.48 -15.79 2.71
CA ALA A 47 12.84 -16.82 1.74
C ALA A 47 13.96 -17.72 2.26
N GLY A 48 14.13 -18.88 1.63
CA GLY A 48 15.15 -19.83 2.01
C GLY A 48 14.86 -20.49 3.36
N GLY A 49 15.93 -20.94 4.03
CA GLY A 49 15.79 -21.81 5.20
C GLY A 49 15.27 -23.22 4.82
N THR A 50 15.56 -24.19 5.67
CA THR A 50 15.13 -25.59 5.48
C THR A 50 14.23 -26.07 6.62
N GLU A 51 14.02 -25.21 7.62
CA GLU A 51 13.30 -25.50 8.85
C GLU A 51 12.00 -24.70 8.91
N ALA A 52 11.13 -25.08 9.84
CA ALA A 52 9.97 -24.29 10.20
C ALA A 52 10.29 -23.37 11.39
N TYR A 53 9.70 -22.17 11.40
CA TYR A 53 9.98 -21.13 12.37
C TYR A 53 8.73 -20.77 13.17
N ALA A 54 8.85 -20.68 14.49
CA ALA A 54 7.72 -20.39 15.39
C ALA A 54 7.55 -18.89 15.65
N GLY A 55 8.51 -18.07 15.24
CA GLY A 55 8.47 -16.64 15.47
C GLY A 55 9.64 -15.89 14.85
N ILE A 56 9.54 -14.58 14.92
CA ILE A 56 10.46 -13.61 14.36
C ILE A 56 10.45 -12.35 15.22
N ASN A 57 11.62 -11.75 15.42
CA ASN A 57 11.77 -10.36 15.82
C ASN A 57 12.63 -9.65 14.79
N VAL A 58 12.26 -8.42 14.45
CA VAL A 58 13.06 -7.53 13.61
C VAL A 58 13.01 -6.12 14.16
N THR A 59 14.12 -5.40 14.01
CA THR A 59 14.17 -3.96 14.24
C THR A 59 14.62 -3.29 12.96
N ILE A 60 13.82 -2.35 12.50
CA ILE A 60 14.02 -1.65 11.24
C ILE A 60 14.13 -0.15 11.49
N GLN A 61 14.82 0.51 10.59
CA GLN A 61 14.99 1.94 10.57
C GLN A 61 14.44 2.42 9.24
N LEU A 62 13.30 3.10 9.31
CA LEU A 62 12.71 3.83 8.19
C LEU A 62 13.51 5.12 7.95
N PRO A 63 13.39 5.72 6.75
CA PRO A 63 13.90 7.07 6.51
C PRO A 63 13.30 8.09 7.48
N GLU A 64 14.01 9.21 7.73
CA GLU A 64 13.57 10.23 8.70
C GLU A 64 12.24 10.89 8.31
N THR A 65 11.95 11.01 7.02
CA THR A 65 10.73 11.62 6.47
C THR A 65 9.61 10.61 6.21
N VAL A 66 9.70 9.41 6.81
CA VAL A 66 8.73 8.33 6.62
C VAL A 66 8.34 7.75 7.98
N ALA A 67 7.05 7.85 8.30
CA ALA A 67 6.47 7.35 9.54
C ALA A 67 5.76 6.00 9.33
N ILE A 68 5.81 5.14 10.35
CA ILE A 68 4.98 3.93 10.39
C ILE A 68 3.55 4.30 10.76
N ASN A 69 2.58 3.84 9.96
CA ASN A 69 1.16 3.95 10.28
C ASN A 69 0.68 2.66 10.96
N THR A 70 0.81 1.52 10.27
CA THR A 70 0.41 0.21 10.82
C THR A 70 1.34 -0.92 10.36
N VAL A 71 1.36 -2.01 11.13
CA VAL A 71 1.97 -3.28 10.73
C VAL A 71 0.89 -4.35 10.73
N SER A 72 0.81 -5.13 9.66
CA SER A 72 -0.14 -6.23 9.51
C SER A 72 0.57 -7.54 9.15
N LYS A 73 -0.09 -8.66 9.43
CA LYS A 73 0.44 -10.00 9.11
C LYS A 73 0.34 -10.26 7.61
N GLY A 74 1.46 -10.70 7.03
CA GLY A 74 1.52 -11.21 5.67
C GLY A 74 1.04 -12.66 5.56
N ALA A 75 1.00 -13.18 4.34
CA ALA A 75 0.43 -14.49 4.02
C ALA A 75 1.11 -15.68 4.72
N LEU A 76 2.38 -15.56 5.10
CA LEU A 76 3.08 -16.63 5.84
C LEU A 76 2.65 -16.72 7.31
N LEU A 77 2.11 -15.64 7.88
CA LEU A 77 1.69 -15.60 9.28
C LEU A 77 0.18 -15.78 9.39
N THR A 78 -0.22 -17.01 9.71
CA THR A 78 -1.63 -17.36 9.89
C THR A 78 -2.29 -16.56 11.04
N SER A 79 -3.62 -16.67 11.16
CA SER A 79 -4.39 -15.96 12.19
C SER A 79 -3.94 -16.27 13.62
N VAL A 80 -3.32 -17.44 13.86
CA VAL A 80 -2.84 -17.87 15.19
C VAL A 80 -1.49 -17.29 15.62
N PHE A 81 -0.78 -16.58 14.73
CA PHE A 81 0.38 -15.80 15.13
C PHE A 81 -0.07 -14.53 15.85
N THR A 82 0.50 -14.28 17.03
CA THR A 82 0.46 -12.96 17.67
C THR A 82 1.42 -12.06 16.92
N LEU A 83 1.00 -10.84 16.62
CA LEU A 83 1.82 -9.76 16.07
C LEU A 83 1.75 -8.59 17.04
N ASP A 84 2.91 -8.03 17.37
CA ASP A 84 3.05 -6.80 18.16
C ASP A 84 4.17 -5.95 17.57
N TYR A 85 4.06 -4.63 17.69
CA TYR A 85 5.08 -3.71 17.24
C TYR A 85 5.11 -2.43 18.08
N SER A 86 6.27 -1.79 18.11
CA SER A 86 6.47 -0.49 18.75
C SER A 86 7.38 0.37 17.89
N SER A 87 7.17 1.68 17.92
CA SER A 87 8.00 2.65 17.21
C SER A 87 8.58 3.69 18.16
N ASP A 88 9.82 4.08 17.90
CA ASP A 88 10.51 5.22 18.52
C ASP A 88 11.13 6.06 17.39
N GLY A 89 10.48 7.18 17.07
CA GLY A 89 10.74 7.93 15.85
C GLY A 89 10.55 7.04 14.60
N ASN A 90 11.55 7.05 13.72
CA ASN A 90 11.61 6.25 12.50
C ASN A 90 12.15 4.82 12.72
N LYS A 91 12.39 4.40 13.97
CA LYS A 91 12.79 3.03 14.30
C LYS A 91 11.57 2.21 14.72
N VAL A 92 11.39 1.04 14.11
CA VAL A 92 10.25 0.16 14.38
C VAL A 92 10.76 -1.22 14.79
N MET A 93 10.30 -1.70 15.93
CA MET A 93 10.51 -3.08 16.37
C MET A 93 9.23 -3.88 16.15
N ILE A 94 9.33 -5.03 15.48
CA ILE A 94 8.21 -5.90 15.15
C ILE A 94 8.52 -7.29 15.68
N ILE A 95 7.54 -7.90 16.34
CA ILE A 95 7.63 -9.28 16.83
C ILE A 95 6.38 -10.03 16.39
N ALA A 96 6.57 -11.23 15.85
CA ALA A 96 5.49 -12.18 15.70
C ALA A 96 5.87 -13.58 16.15
N TYR A 97 4.94 -14.27 16.79
CA TYR A 97 5.19 -15.61 17.32
C TYR A 97 3.90 -16.43 17.43
N SER A 98 4.05 -17.75 17.44
CA SER A 98 2.97 -18.69 17.74
C SER A 98 3.49 -19.83 18.62
N LYS A 99 2.64 -20.32 19.53
CA LYS A 99 2.93 -21.49 20.37
C LYS A 99 2.47 -22.81 19.73
N SER A 100 1.67 -22.73 18.66
CA SER A 100 0.96 -23.88 18.09
C SER A 100 1.10 -23.99 16.58
N SER A 101 1.82 -23.06 15.95
CA SER A 101 2.03 -23.03 14.50
C SER A 101 3.43 -22.54 14.18
N THR A 102 3.89 -22.91 12.99
CA THR A 102 5.15 -22.44 12.41
C THR A 102 4.90 -21.91 11.00
N PHE A 103 5.80 -21.08 10.49
CA PHE A 103 5.88 -20.73 9.07
C PHE A 103 7.13 -21.32 8.41
N SER A 104 7.10 -21.51 7.10
CA SER A 104 8.20 -22.02 6.28
C SER A 104 7.94 -21.68 4.81
N GLY A 105 8.90 -21.99 3.92
CA GLY A 105 8.79 -21.64 2.50
C GLY A 105 9.20 -20.19 2.24
N SER A 106 8.65 -19.57 1.20
CA SER A 106 8.93 -18.16 0.88
C SER A 106 7.63 -17.36 0.76
N GLY A 107 7.66 -16.08 1.13
CA GLY A 107 6.51 -15.19 1.06
C GLY A 107 6.59 -14.04 2.06
N THR A 108 5.49 -13.29 2.18
CA THR A 108 5.43 -12.10 3.03
C THR A 108 5.13 -12.46 4.48
N LEU A 109 5.96 -11.95 5.40
CA LEU A 109 5.75 -12.04 6.85
C LEU A 109 4.95 -10.86 7.38
N PHE A 110 5.31 -9.64 6.98
CA PHE A 110 4.62 -8.41 7.41
C PHE A 110 4.36 -7.50 6.22
N THR A 111 3.26 -6.78 6.28
CA THR A 111 3.00 -5.62 5.42
C THR A 111 2.95 -4.38 6.29
N LEU A 112 3.89 -3.48 6.07
CA LEU A 112 4.01 -2.20 6.76
C LEU A 112 3.30 -1.15 5.92
N SER A 113 2.34 -0.46 6.52
CA SER A 113 1.76 0.76 5.95
C SER A 113 2.58 1.94 6.47
N VAL A 114 3.29 2.63 5.59
CA VAL A 114 4.15 3.77 5.93
C VAL A 114 3.68 5.03 5.21
N LYS A 115 3.76 6.19 5.87
CA LYS A 115 3.39 7.49 5.31
C LYS A 115 4.64 8.34 5.10
N ALA A 116 4.81 8.90 3.92
CA ALA A 116 5.80 9.95 3.68
C ALA A 116 5.28 11.28 4.24
N ASP A 117 6.16 12.06 4.86
CA ASP A 117 5.83 13.41 5.32
C ASP A 117 5.44 14.30 4.14
N ASP A 118 4.65 15.34 4.42
CA ASP A 118 4.15 16.25 3.37
C ASP A 118 5.29 17.07 2.73
N ASP A 119 6.39 17.27 3.46
CA ASP A 119 7.60 17.98 3.01
C ASP A 119 8.78 17.04 2.69
N ALA A 120 8.50 15.74 2.57
CA ALA A 120 9.53 14.74 2.30
C ALA A 120 10.27 15.03 0.97
N LEU A 121 11.60 15.04 1.02
CA LEU A 121 12.41 15.30 -0.16
C LEU A 121 12.37 14.12 -1.12
N SER A 122 12.24 14.42 -2.40
CA SER A 122 12.26 13.41 -3.44
C SER A 122 13.61 12.70 -3.52
N GLY A 123 13.56 11.43 -3.89
CA GLY A 123 14.73 10.59 -4.04
C GLY A 123 14.56 9.21 -3.41
N GLU A 124 15.58 8.38 -3.63
CA GLU A 124 15.66 7.04 -3.08
C GLU A 124 16.19 7.09 -1.65
N GLN A 125 15.46 6.49 -0.72
CA GLN A 125 15.80 6.44 0.70
C GLN A 125 15.81 4.99 1.19
N ASP A 126 16.84 4.61 1.94
CA ASP A 126 17.01 3.23 2.38
C ASP A 126 16.11 2.87 3.57
N VAL A 127 15.56 1.66 3.54
CA VAL A 127 14.93 1.00 4.69
C VAL A 127 15.87 -0.08 5.19
N ILE A 128 16.45 0.12 6.37
CA ILE A 128 17.55 -0.73 6.83
C ILE A 128 17.14 -1.58 8.04
N PHE A 129 17.63 -2.82 8.06
CA PHE A 129 17.62 -3.60 9.29
C PHE A 129 18.65 -3.02 10.26
N VAL A 130 18.20 -2.71 11.47
CA VAL A 130 19.10 -2.23 12.53
C VAL A 130 19.96 -3.39 12.98
N THR A 131 21.28 -3.23 12.93
CA THR A 131 22.23 -4.18 13.50
C THR A 131 22.77 -3.63 14.81
N ASP A 132 22.85 -4.46 15.84
CA ASP A 132 23.55 -4.11 17.07
C ASP A 132 25.05 -4.39 16.92
N SER A 133 25.85 -3.32 16.93
CA SER A 133 27.31 -3.40 16.87
C SER A 133 27.94 -4.06 18.11
N SER A 134 27.18 -4.20 19.21
CA SER A 134 27.65 -4.83 20.44
C SER A 134 27.59 -6.36 20.38
N GLY A 135 26.77 -6.92 19.49
CA GLY A 135 26.59 -8.37 19.32
C GLY A 135 25.95 -9.09 20.51
N LEU A 136 25.49 -8.36 21.54
CA LEU A 136 24.89 -8.92 22.76
C LEU A 136 23.42 -9.27 22.57
N ILE A 137 22.72 -8.53 21.71
CA ILE A 137 21.34 -8.80 21.33
C ILE A 137 21.28 -8.90 19.80
N ASN A 138 20.64 -9.94 19.28
CA ASN A 138 20.33 -9.98 17.86
C ASN A 138 18.96 -9.32 17.64
N PRO A 139 18.90 -8.07 17.13
CA PRO A 139 17.64 -7.38 16.87
C PRO A 139 16.82 -8.02 15.75
N ASN A 140 17.43 -8.90 14.95
CA ASN A 140 16.80 -9.57 13.82
C ASN A 140 17.03 -11.08 13.89
N ALA A 141 16.08 -11.82 14.45
CA ALA A 141 16.20 -13.27 14.59
C ALA A 141 14.88 -13.98 14.31
N LEU A 142 15.02 -15.21 13.84
CA LEU A 142 13.93 -16.18 13.77
C LEU A 142 14.05 -17.12 14.96
N SER A 143 12.93 -17.66 15.44
CA SER A 143 12.95 -18.77 16.38
C SER A 143 12.69 -20.08 15.64
N ASN A 144 13.42 -21.13 15.98
CA ASN A 144 13.16 -22.47 15.44
C ASN A 144 11.76 -22.98 15.84
N SER A 145 11.35 -24.13 15.30
CA SER A 145 9.98 -24.65 15.41
C SER A 145 9.44 -24.83 16.83
N ASP A 146 10.30 -25.03 17.83
CA ASP A 146 9.92 -25.13 19.24
C ASP A 146 10.16 -23.85 20.06
N GLY A 147 10.67 -22.80 19.42
CA GLY A 147 10.97 -21.51 20.04
C GLY A 147 12.22 -21.50 20.95
N SER A 148 12.99 -22.59 21.01
CA SER A 148 14.11 -22.72 21.96
C SER A 148 15.43 -22.09 21.49
N LYS A 149 15.59 -21.83 20.19
CA LYS A 149 16.83 -21.32 19.59
C LYS A 149 16.57 -20.16 18.65
N SER A 150 17.40 -19.13 18.76
CA SER A 150 17.51 -18.06 17.77
C SER A 150 18.30 -18.52 16.56
N VAL A 151 17.80 -18.20 15.37
CA VAL A 151 18.42 -18.42 14.07
C VAL A 151 18.64 -17.06 13.43
N SER A 152 19.88 -16.76 13.06
CA SER A 152 20.23 -15.51 12.40
C SER A 152 19.94 -15.61 10.90
N PRO A 153 19.08 -14.74 10.34
CA PRO A 153 18.87 -14.67 8.90
C PRO A 153 19.95 -13.82 8.21
N THR A 154 20.07 -13.99 6.90
CA THR A 154 20.65 -12.97 6.02
C THR A 154 19.67 -11.82 5.87
N LEU A 155 20.17 -10.59 5.90
CA LEU A 155 19.35 -9.37 5.88
C LEU A 155 19.60 -8.58 4.59
N ASN A 156 18.54 -8.28 3.86
CA ASN A 156 18.58 -7.49 2.63
C ASN A 156 17.69 -6.26 2.77
N ASN A 157 18.33 -5.09 2.92
CA ASN A 157 17.65 -3.80 3.07
C ASN A 157 16.71 -3.51 1.89
N GLY A 158 15.68 -2.71 2.15
CA GLY A 158 14.73 -2.25 1.14
C GLY A 158 14.91 -0.77 0.83
N LYS A 159 13.99 -0.25 0.02
CA LYS A 159 14.02 1.14 -0.45
C LYS A 159 12.62 1.73 -0.52
N ILE A 160 12.54 3.02 -0.21
CA ILE A 160 11.37 3.84 -0.50
C ILE A 160 11.84 4.94 -1.44
N VAL A 161 11.18 5.06 -2.59
CA VAL A 161 11.37 6.14 -3.55
C VAL A 161 10.29 7.18 -3.27
N ILE A 162 10.72 8.37 -2.84
CA ILE A 162 9.81 9.51 -2.72
C ILE A 162 9.82 10.23 -4.06
N SER A 163 8.69 10.19 -4.75
CA SER A 163 8.51 10.86 -6.04
C SER A 163 7.81 12.19 -5.84
N LYS A 164 8.20 13.21 -6.60
CA LYS A 164 7.48 14.48 -6.64
C LYS A 164 6.74 14.56 -7.97
N LEU A 165 5.47 14.97 -7.93
CA LEU A 165 4.76 15.32 -9.16
C LEU A 165 5.28 16.66 -9.68
N GLU A 166 5.42 16.78 -11.00
CA GLU A 166 5.78 18.04 -11.66
C GLU A 166 4.68 19.08 -11.39
N ASP A 167 5.10 20.33 -11.18
CA ASP A 167 4.29 21.50 -10.81
C ASP A 167 5.10 22.71 -11.32
N ASP A 168 5.04 22.91 -12.63
CA ASP A 168 5.90 23.84 -13.38
C ASP A 168 5.55 25.30 -13.10
N ASP A 169 4.28 25.59 -12.79
CA ASP A 169 3.80 26.94 -12.47
C ASP A 169 3.77 27.24 -10.96
N GLY A 170 3.98 26.22 -10.12
CA GLY A 170 4.27 26.34 -8.69
C GLY A 170 3.05 26.69 -7.85
N ASP A 171 1.85 26.34 -8.32
CA ASP A 171 0.59 26.72 -7.69
C ASP A 171 0.06 25.64 -6.71
N GLY A 172 0.70 24.47 -6.68
CA GLY A 172 0.37 23.35 -5.81
C GLY A 172 -0.54 22.30 -6.45
N LEU A 173 -0.93 22.47 -7.71
CA LEU A 173 -1.53 21.45 -8.56
C LEU A 173 -0.41 20.72 -9.32
N SER A 174 -0.60 19.45 -9.66
CA SER A 174 0.38 18.77 -10.51
C SER A 174 0.10 19.00 -11.98
N ASP A 175 1.16 19.14 -12.78
CA ASP A 175 1.09 19.29 -14.23
C ASP A 175 0.27 18.16 -14.87
N GLU A 176 0.45 16.93 -14.38
CA GLU A 176 -0.30 15.76 -14.87
C GLU A 176 -1.81 15.92 -14.61
N TRP A 177 -2.19 16.39 -13.41
CA TRP A 177 -3.59 16.60 -13.04
C TRP A 177 -4.21 17.72 -13.86
N GLU A 178 -3.50 18.85 -14.01
CA GLU A 178 -3.96 19.97 -14.81
C GLU A 178 -4.09 19.60 -16.30
N MET A 179 -3.10 18.90 -16.85
CA MET A 179 -3.15 18.42 -18.23
C MET A 179 -4.28 17.41 -18.45
N LYS A 180 -4.58 16.56 -17.46
CA LYS A 180 -5.67 15.59 -17.54
C LYS A 180 -7.04 16.26 -17.61
N TYR A 181 -7.29 17.28 -16.79
CA TYR A 181 -8.62 17.89 -16.68
C TYR A 181 -8.82 19.12 -17.58
N PHE A 182 -7.77 19.92 -17.77
CA PHE A 182 -7.84 21.20 -18.50
C PHE A 182 -7.02 21.21 -19.78
N GLY A 183 -6.04 20.30 -19.91
CA GLY A 183 -5.16 20.24 -21.09
C GLY A 183 -4.16 21.40 -21.17
N ASN A 184 -3.95 22.12 -20.07
CA ASN A 184 -3.01 23.23 -19.91
C ASN A 184 -2.78 23.54 -18.41
N LEU A 185 -1.71 24.28 -18.11
CA LEU A 185 -1.28 24.68 -16.76
C LEU A 185 -1.72 26.11 -16.38
N ASN A 186 -2.95 26.52 -16.74
CA ASN A 186 -3.43 27.88 -16.44
C ASN A 186 -4.43 27.92 -15.28
N GLN A 187 -4.78 26.76 -14.70
CA GLN A 187 -5.78 26.73 -13.65
C GLN A 187 -5.09 27.00 -12.32
N GLY A 188 -5.64 27.96 -11.56
CA GLY A 188 -5.12 28.23 -10.24
C GLY A 188 -5.68 27.27 -9.19
N ALA A 189 -4.91 26.94 -8.16
CA ALA A 189 -5.32 26.17 -6.99
C ALA A 189 -6.61 26.65 -6.29
N ASN A 190 -6.93 27.95 -6.39
CA ASN A 190 -8.14 28.56 -5.81
C ASN A 190 -9.31 28.70 -6.82
N GLY A 191 -9.16 28.20 -8.05
CA GLY A 191 -10.23 28.19 -9.04
C GLY A 191 -11.31 27.17 -8.70
N ASP A 192 -12.52 27.39 -9.21
CA ASP A 192 -13.67 26.48 -9.14
C ASP A 192 -14.36 26.53 -10.53
N PRO A 193 -13.81 25.81 -11.53
CA PRO A 193 -14.23 25.96 -12.92
C PRO A 193 -15.61 25.40 -13.23
N ASP A 194 -16.09 24.43 -12.44
CA ASP A 194 -17.40 23.80 -12.60
C ASP A 194 -18.46 24.32 -11.61
N GLU A 195 -18.08 25.20 -10.69
CA GLU A 195 -18.94 25.91 -9.75
C GLU A 195 -19.69 24.98 -8.78
N ASP A 196 -19.02 23.93 -8.31
CA ASP A 196 -19.58 22.94 -7.39
C ASP A 196 -19.28 23.24 -5.91
N GLY A 197 -18.52 24.31 -5.66
CA GLY A 197 -18.17 24.78 -4.33
C GLY A 197 -16.85 24.24 -3.79
N HIS A 198 -16.13 23.42 -4.55
CA HIS A 198 -14.77 22.97 -4.24
C HIS A 198 -13.73 23.71 -5.09
N THR A 199 -12.59 24.06 -4.49
CA THR A 199 -11.47 24.62 -5.25
C THR A 199 -10.66 23.53 -5.93
N ASN A 200 -9.98 23.84 -7.03
CA ASN A 200 -9.05 22.94 -7.72
C ASN A 200 -8.09 22.22 -6.77
N LEU A 201 -7.55 22.91 -5.75
CA LEU A 201 -6.68 22.30 -4.76
C LEU A 201 -7.40 21.27 -3.88
N GLN A 202 -8.62 21.58 -3.43
CA GLN A 202 -9.42 20.62 -2.67
C GLN A 202 -9.73 19.39 -3.52
N GLU A 203 -10.11 19.63 -4.77
CA GLU A 203 -10.44 18.56 -5.69
C GLU A 203 -9.23 17.71 -6.10
N TYR A 204 -8.07 18.33 -6.25
CA TYR A 204 -6.80 17.64 -6.44
C TYR A 204 -6.49 16.73 -5.25
N GLN A 205 -6.68 17.22 -4.02
CA GLN A 205 -6.46 16.45 -2.80
C GLN A 205 -7.47 15.32 -2.59
N TYR A 206 -8.74 15.54 -2.92
CA TYR A 206 -9.79 14.53 -2.84
C TYR A 206 -9.78 13.58 -4.04
N GLY A 207 -9.07 13.92 -5.12
CA GLY A 207 -9.12 13.17 -6.37
C GLY A 207 -10.50 13.21 -7.02
N THR A 208 -11.22 14.32 -6.91
CA THR A 208 -12.50 14.58 -7.61
C THR A 208 -12.25 15.14 -9.02
N ASN A 209 -13.31 15.48 -9.75
CA ASN A 209 -13.26 15.94 -11.14
C ASN A 209 -13.65 17.43 -11.23
N PRO A 210 -12.68 18.33 -11.49
CA PRO A 210 -12.85 19.79 -11.43
C PRO A 210 -13.51 20.41 -12.67
N THR A 211 -14.18 19.58 -13.46
CA THR A 211 -14.81 19.98 -14.73
C THR A 211 -16.26 19.51 -14.82
N LYS A 212 -16.78 18.91 -13.75
CA LYS A 212 -18.06 18.21 -13.71
C LYS A 212 -18.72 18.46 -12.36
N SER A 213 -19.57 19.48 -12.32
CA SER A 213 -20.13 19.94 -11.05
C SER A 213 -20.98 18.91 -10.32
N GLY A 214 -21.69 18.05 -11.04
CA GLY A 214 -22.68 17.13 -10.44
C GLY A 214 -23.84 17.85 -9.71
N ASP A 215 -23.90 19.19 -9.75
CA ASP A 215 -24.95 20.00 -9.15
C ASP A 215 -26.22 19.91 -10.01
N VAL A 216 -27.19 19.15 -9.52
CA VAL A 216 -28.45 18.90 -10.24
C VAL A 216 -29.57 19.85 -9.80
N ASP A 217 -29.36 20.66 -8.76
CA ASP A 217 -30.36 21.57 -8.22
C ASP A 217 -30.03 23.07 -8.42
N GLY A 218 -28.84 23.36 -8.94
CA GLY A 218 -28.37 24.68 -9.33
C GLY A 218 -27.97 25.56 -8.15
N ASN A 219 -27.69 24.98 -6.98
CA ASN A 219 -27.31 25.74 -5.80
C ASN A 219 -25.79 25.99 -5.67
N LYS A 220 -24.98 25.51 -6.62
CA LYS A 220 -23.51 25.61 -6.65
C LYS A 220 -22.82 24.89 -5.50
N THR A 221 -23.42 23.81 -5.00
CA THR A 221 -22.84 22.96 -3.96
C THR A 221 -23.10 21.50 -4.28
N LEU A 222 -22.03 20.72 -4.43
CA LEU A 222 -22.14 19.28 -4.58
C LEU A 222 -22.47 18.62 -3.23
N ASN A 223 -23.64 18.02 -3.08
CA ASN A 223 -24.03 17.38 -1.81
C ASN A 223 -25.02 16.21 -2.00
N LEU A 224 -25.42 15.56 -0.89
CA LEU A 224 -26.29 14.37 -0.95
C LEU A 224 -27.68 14.64 -1.54
N LYS A 225 -28.16 15.89 -1.49
CA LYS A 225 -29.42 16.29 -2.11
C LYS A 225 -29.38 16.10 -3.62
N ASP A 226 -28.21 16.31 -4.24
CA ASP A 226 -28.03 16.14 -5.67
C ASP A 226 -28.18 14.68 -6.08
N ALA A 227 -27.54 13.77 -5.33
CA ALA A 227 -27.72 12.33 -5.53
C ALA A 227 -29.19 11.91 -5.36
N ILE A 228 -29.90 12.44 -4.36
CA ILE A 228 -31.30 12.11 -4.09
C ILE A 228 -32.21 12.57 -5.25
N ILE A 229 -31.97 13.77 -5.79
CA ILE A 229 -32.74 14.30 -6.93
C ILE A 229 -32.51 13.41 -8.16
N ALA A 230 -31.26 13.07 -8.46
CA ALA A 230 -30.93 12.22 -9.59
C ALA A 230 -31.57 10.81 -9.48
N LEU A 231 -31.54 10.21 -8.28
CA LEU A 231 -32.21 8.94 -8.00
C LEU A 231 -33.74 9.02 -8.14
N ARG A 232 -34.36 10.11 -7.68
CA ARG A 232 -35.81 10.33 -7.86
C ARG A 232 -36.19 10.36 -9.33
N ILE A 233 -35.44 11.11 -10.14
CA ILE A 233 -35.68 11.21 -11.59
C ILE A 233 -35.50 9.84 -12.25
N ALA A 234 -34.42 9.11 -11.92
CA ALA A 234 -34.19 7.76 -12.43
C ALA A 234 -35.33 6.77 -12.10
N CYS A 235 -36.02 6.97 -10.98
CA CYS A 235 -37.17 6.16 -10.57
C CYS A 235 -38.53 6.66 -11.11
N GLY A 236 -38.53 7.67 -12.00
CA GLY A 236 -39.76 8.27 -12.53
C GLY A 236 -40.56 9.05 -11.48
N LYS A 237 -39.89 9.53 -10.41
CA LYS A 237 -40.49 10.37 -9.36
C LYS A 237 -40.18 11.84 -9.63
N SER A 238 -41.00 12.73 -9.06
CA SER A 238 -40.71 14.17 -9.08
C SER A 238 -39.35 14.46 -8.43
N PRO A 239 -38.53 15.38 -8.98
CA PRO A 239 -37.20 15.73 -8.45
C PRO A 239 -37.21 16.12 -6.97
N SER A 240 -38.25 16.81 -6.51
CA SER A 240 -38.42 17.19 -5.11
C SER A 240 -39.89 17.44 -4.77
N GLU A 241 -40.21 17.54 -3.46
CA GLU A 241 -41.54 17.93 -2.95
C GLU A 241 -41.82 19.44 -3.08
N GLN A 242 -40.78 20.25 -3.29
CA GLN A 242 -40.82 21.69 -3.61
C GLN A 242 -40.40 21.91 -5.08
N PRO A 243 -40.71 23.06 -5.71
CA PRO A 243 -40.25 23.34 -7.07
C PRO A 243 -38.73 23.58 -7.08
N VAL A 244 -37.97 22.51 -7.31
CA VAL A 244 -36.54 22.57 -7.62
C VAL A 244 -36.41 22.57 -9.15
N GLN A 245 -35.70 23.55 -9.70
CA GLN A 245 -35.32 23.52 -11.10
C GLN A 245 -34.20 22.50 -11.25
N VAL A 246 -34.41 21.49 -12.08
CA VAL A 246 -33.35 20.53 -12.41
C VAL A 246 -32.32 21.26 -13.26
N ASN A 247 -31.09 21.32 -12.79
CA ASN A 247 -29.98 21.92 -13.50
C ASN A 247 -29.32 20.89 -14.41
N MET A 248 -29.21 21.22 -15.70
CA MET A 248 -28.53 20.36 -16.68
C MET A 248 -27.01 20.51 -16.62
N ALA A 249 -26.46 21.44 -15.84
CA ALA A 249 -25.02 21.42 -15.54
C ALA A 249 -24.61 20.14 -14.79
N GLY A 250 -25.54 19.55 -14.02
CA GLY A 250 -25.35 18.27 -13.36
C GLY A 250 -25.37 17.06 -14.31
N ASP A 251 -25.65 17.23 -15.62
CA ASP A 251 -25.54 16.16 -16.62
C ASP A 251 -24.06 15.90 -16.92
N VAL A 252 -23.48 14.96 -16.19
CA VAL A 252 -22.04 14.69 -16.27
C VAL A 252 -21.66 13.84 -17.47
N ASN A 253 -22.59 13.01 -17.97
CA ASN A 253 -22.35 12.08 -19.07
C ASN A 253 -22.73 12.66 -20.46
N GLY A 254 -23.45 13.79 -20.50
CA GLY A 254 -23.84 14.51 -21.71
C GLY A 254 -24.99 13.84 -22.48
N ASP A 255 -25.80 13.01 -21.83
CA ASP A 255 -26.94 12.31 -22.46
C ASP A 255 -28.22 13.17 -22.51
N GLY A 256 -28.18 14.38 -21.95
CA GLY A 256 -29.28 15.33 -21.89
C GLY A 256 -30.30 15.02 -20.80
N GLN A 257 -30.02 14.10 -19.88
CA GLN A 257 -30.90 13.70 -18.79
C GLN A 257 -30.13 13.65 -17.47
N ILE A 258 -30.85 13.89 -16.37
CA ILE A 258 -30.37 13.60 -15.02
C ILE A 258 -30.94 12.25 -14.61
N GLY A 259 -30.09 11.32 -14.18
CA GLY A 259 -30.51 9.97 -13.81
C GLY A 259 -29.47 9.21 -13.00
N ILE A 260 -29.34 7.91 -13.30
CA ILE A 260 -28.53 7.01 -12.48
C ILE A 260 -27.03 7.30 -12.60
N HIS A 261 -26.56 7.80 -13.75
CA HIS A 261 -25.15 8.13 -13.94
C HIS A 261 -24.74 9.30 -13.05
N GLU A 262 -25.59 10.32 -12.96
CA GLU A 262 -25.36 11.52 -12.14
C GLU A 262 -25.43 11.16 -10.65
N ALA A 263 -26.38 10.29 -10.27
CA ALA A 263 -26.43 9.77 -8.90
C ALA A 263 -25.15 9.03 -8.50
N ILE A 264 -24.63 8.17 -9.40
CA ILE A 264 -23.37 7.44 -9.15
C ILE A 264 -22.21 8.41 -9.07
N PHE A 265 -22.14 9.39 -9.98
CA PHE A 265 -21.10 10.41 -9.99
C PHE A 265 -21.07 11.19 -8.68
N VAL A 266 -22.19 11.78 -8.27
CA VAL A 266 -22.28 12.56 -7.02
C VAL A 266 -21.85 11.70 -5.83
N LEU A 267 -22.30 10.45 -5.74
CA LEU A 267 -21.91 9.56 -4.64
C LEU A 267 -20.42 9.19 -4.67
N ASP A 268 -19.82 8.98 -5.84
CA ASP A 268 -18.38 8.73 -5.98
C ASP A 268 -17.58 9.94 -5.51
N GLN A 269 -17.93 11.15 -5.96
CA GLN A 269 -17.25 12.38 -5.54
C GLN A 269 -17.37 12.59 -4.02
N LEU A 270 -18.58 12.50 -3.47
CA LEU A 270 -18.82 12.65 -2.03
C LEU A 270 -18.11 11.58 -1.19
N SER A 271 -17.89 10.38 -1.74
CA SER A 271 -17.16 9.32 -1.02
C SER A 271 -15.66 9.60 -0.83
N ARG A 272 -15.11 10.52 -1.64
CA ARG A 272 -13.70 10.90 -1.62
C ARG A 272 -13.44 12.14 -0.77
N ILE A 273 -14.47 12.97 -0.57
CA ILE A 273 -14.40 14.14 0.31
C ILE A 273 -14.39 13.63 1.75
N THR A 274 -13.26 13.79 2.43
CA THR A 274 -13.11 13.46 3.84
C THR A 274 -13.25 14.72 4.68
N ASP A 275 -14.22 14.73 5.61
CA ASP A 275 -14.36 15.73 6.68
C ASP A 275 -13.17 15.70 7.67
#